data_AF-A0A2E8L6P9-F1
#
_entry.id   AF-A0A2E8L6P9-F1
#
_cell.length_a   1.000
_cell.length_b   1.000
_cell.length_c   1.000
_cell.angle_alpha   90.00
_cell.angle_beta   90.00
_cell.angle_gamma   90.00
#
_symmetry.space_group_name_H-M   'P 1'
#
loop_
_entity.id
_entity.type
_entity.pdbx_description
1 polymer ?
#
loop_
_entity_poly.entity_id
_entity_poly.type
_entity_poly.pdbx_seq_one_letter_code
_entity_poly.pdbx_strand_id
1 'polypeptide(L)'
;MQEQIQATEHDLLRRVKEHLAVIYPDQDLDVTSADLVAAISRGHDVQRPVPHKSHWDQSDSVVITYGNTIKKHNELPLVTLRRFLNTHLKATVSTVHILP
;
A
#
# COMPACT_ATOMS: atom_id res chain seq x y z
N MET A 1 -24.96 -3.30 -6.81
CA MET A 1 -23.51 -3.16 -7.05
C MET A 1 -23.11 -1.70 -7.23
N GLN A 2 -23.72 -0.95 -8.16
CA GLN A 2 -23.44 0.49 -8.36
C GLN A 2 -23.73 1.36 -7.12
N GLU A 3 -24.83 1.13 -6.40
CA GLU A 3 -25.16 1.86 -5.18
C GLU A 3 -24.14 1.67 -4.04
N GLN A 4 -23.55 0.48 -3.93
CA GLN A 4 -22.58 0.16 -2.86
C GLN A 4 -21.20 0.76 -3.14
N ILE A 5 -20.84 0.91 -4.41
CA ILE A 5 -19.62 1.61 -4.84
C ILE A 5 -19.76 3.12 -4.56
N GLN A 6 -20.90 3.72 -4.94
CA GLN A 6 -21.18 5.14 -4.68
C GLN A 6 -21.21 5.45 -3.17
N ALA A 7 -21.82 4.60 -2.35
CA ALA A 7 -21.83 4.77 -0.90
C ALA A 7 -20.41 4.70 -0.28
N THR A 8 -19.52 3.89 -0.85
CA THR A 8 -18.13 3.74 -0.37
C THR A 8 -17.28 4.94 -0.75
N GLU A 9 -17.46 5.48 -1.95
CA GLU A 9 -16.77 6.68 -2.42
C GLU A 9 -17.18 7.92 -1.61
N HIS A 10 -18.48 8.08 -1.32
CA HIS A 10 -18.98 9.15 -0.46
C HIS A 10 -18.42 9.08 0.96
N ASP A 11 -18.32 7.88 1.55
CA ASP A 11 -17.71 7.70 2.87
C ASP A 11 -16.20 8.03 2.86
N LEU A 12 -15.49 7.61 1.81
CA LEU A 12 -14.08 7.95 1.63
C LEU A 12 -13.87 9.47 1.53
N LEU A 13 -14.66 10.15 0.69
CA LEU A 13 -14.61 11.59 0.52
C LEU A 13 -14.82 12.33 1.84
N ARG A 14 -15.87 11.94 2.59
CA ARG A 14 -16.15 12.52 3.90
C ARG A 14 -14.97 12.37 4.86
N ARG A 15 -14.40 11.16 4.96
CA ARG A 15 -13.26 10.88 5.86
C ARG A 15 -12.00 11.64 5.46
N VAL A 16 -11.72 11.72 4.16
CA VAL A 16 -10.60 12.52 3.63
C VAL A 16 -10.78 13.98 4.00
N LYS A 17 -11.97 14.56 3.78
CA LYS A 17 -12.28 15.95 4.13
C LYS A 17 -12.11 16.21 5.64
N GLU A 18 -12.61 15.31 6.48
CA GLU A 18 -12.45 15.40 7.95
C GLU A 18 -10.97 15.41 8.37
N HIS A 19 -10.14 14.56 7.78
CA HIS A 19 -8.70 14.55 8.06
C HIS A 19 -8.00 15.82 7.56
N LEU A 20 -8.34 16.29 6.35
CA LEU A 20 -7.77 17.51 5.80
C LEU A 20 -8.15 18.75 6.63
N ALA A 21 -9.37 18.80 7.19
CA ALA A 21 -9.81 19.90 8.04
C ALA A 21 -8.97 20.08 9.31
N VAL A 22 -8.40 18.98 9.82
CA VAL A 22 -7.48 19.03 10.98
C VAL A 22 -6.11 19.59 10.60
N ILE A 23 -5.62 19.29 9.39
CA ILE A 23 -4.26 19.64 8.96
C ILE A 23 -4.22 21.01 8.25
N TYR A 24 -5.30 21.35 7.52
CA TYR A 24 -5.40 22.52 6.65
C TYR A 24 -6.74 23.27 6.87
N PRO A 25 -6.98 23.85 8.05
CA PRO A 25 -8.28 24.44 8.40
C PRO A 25 -8.69 25.64 7.53
N ASP A 26 -7.72 26.36 6.96
CA ASP A 26 -7.95 27.61 6.21
C ASP A 26 -8.06 27.40 4.68
N GLN A 27 -8.13 26.15 4.21
CA GLN A 27 -8.18 25.82 2.78
C GLN A 27 -9.59 25.46 2.30
N ASP A 28 -9.82 25.58 1.00
CA ASP A 28 -11.01 24.97 0.38
C ASP A 28 -10.84 23.45 0.30
N LEU A 29 -11.52 22.77 1.22
CA LEU A 29 -11.44 21.33 1.38
C LEU A 29 -12.39 20.57 0.46
N ASP A 30 -13.38 21.21 -0.14
CA ASP A 30 -14.31 20.54 -1.04
C ASP A 30 -13.59 20.14 -2.33
N VAL A 31 -12.87 21.09 -2.95
CA VAL A 31 -12.06 20.82 -4.14
C VAL A 31 -10.90 19.87 -3.81
N THR A 32 -10.13 20.17 -2.76
CA THR A 32 -8.93 19.40 -2.42
C THR A 32 -9.24 17.94 -2.07
N SER A 33 -10.33 17.69 -1.34
CA SER A 33 -10.73 16.32 -0.99
C SER A 33 -11.22 15.54 -2.22
N ALA A 34 -11.97 16.18 -3.12
CA ALA A 34 -12.42 15.56 -4.36
C ALA A 34 -11.24 15.18 -5.27
N ASP A 35 -10.29 16.10 -5.47
CA ASP A 35 -9.08 15.87 -6.26
C ASP A 35 -8.24 14.72 -5.67
N LEU A 36 -8.09 14.69 -4.34
CA LEU A 36 -7.33 13.64 -3.67
C LEU A 36 -8.03 12.28 -3.81
N VAL A 37 -9.35 12.21 -3.64
CA VAL A 37 -10.10 10.96 -3.84
C VAL A 37 -9.98 10.49 -5.28
N ALA A 38 -10.12 11.38 -6.26
CA ALA A 38 -9.92 11.04 -7.66
C ALA A 38 -8.50 10.50 -7.93
N ALA A 39 -7.48 11.14 -7.35
CA ALA A 39 -6.08 10.74 -7.47
C ALA A 39 -5.75 9.43 -6.74
N ILE A 40 -6.49 9.07 -5.69
CA ILE A 40 -6.39 7.77 -5.00
C ILE A 40 -7.07 6.68 -5.82
N SER A 41 -8.28 6.94 -6.32
CA SER A 41 -9.10 5.95 -7.02
C SER A 41 -8.52 5.56 -8.37
N ARG A 42 -7.92 6.49 -9.16
CA ARG A 42 -7.28 6.23 -10.48
C ARG A 42 -7.99 5.20 -11.38
N GLY A 43 -9.33 5.19 -11.39
CA GLY A 43 -10.12 4.25 -12.20
C GLY A 43 -10.30 2.85 -11.61
N HIS A 44 -9.96 2.65 -10.33
CA HIS A 44 -10.25 1.44 -9.57
C HIS A 44 -11.47 1.64 -8.67
N ASP A 45 -12.26 0.58 -8.48
CA ASP A 45 -13.35 0.58 -7.51
C ASP A 45 -12.81 0.71 -6.09
N VAL A 46 -13.25 1.73 -5.36
CA VAL A 46 -12.92 1.91 -3.95
C VAL A 46 -13.53 0.78 -3.15
N GLN A 47 -12.69 -0.07 -2.56
CA GLN A 47 -13.12 -1.17 -1.70
C GLN A 47 -12.98 -0.77 -0.23
N ARG A 48 -14.03 -1.02 0.54
CA ARG A 48 -13.96 -0.83 2.00
C ARG A 48 -13.05 -1.89 2.60
N PRO A 49 -12.06 -1.52 3.44
CA PRO A 49 -11.24 -2.50 4.12
C PRO A 49 -12.09 -3.31 5.10
N VAL A 50 -11.77 -4.61 5.24
CA VAL A 50 -12.40 -5.48 6.23
C VAL A 50 -11.94 -5.04 7.63
N PRO A 51 -12.86 -4.63 8.53
CA PRO A 51 -12.49 -4.19 9.87
C PRO A 51 -11.78 -5.30 10.65
N HIS A 52 -10.85 -4.92 11.54
CA HIS A 52 -10.15 -5.81 12.49
C HIS A 52 -9.36 -6.96 11.85
N LYS A 53 -9.03 -6.87 10.57
CA LYS A 53 -8.17 -7.85 9.91
C LYS A 53 -6.70 -7.54 10.24
N SER A 54 -6.07 -8.38 11.05
CA SER A 54 -4.61 -8.37 11.15
C SER A 54 -4.00 -8.86 9.84
N HIS A 55 -2.94 -8.20 9.40
CA HIS A 55 -2.16 -8.64 8.24
C HIS A 55 -1.08 -9.65 8.61
N TRP A 56 -0.78 -9.79 9.91
CA TRP A 56 0.28 -10.64 10.43
C TRP A 56 -0.13 -11.39 11.69
N ASP A 57 0.54 -12.51 11.96
CA ASP A 57 0.50 -13.25 13.21
C ASP A 57 1.91 -13.67 13.66
N GLN A 58 2.01 -14.45 14.74
CA GLN A 58 3.29 -14.88 15.31
C GLN A 58 4.11 -15.82 14.42
N SER A 59 3.52 -16.34 13.33
CA SER A 59 4.21 -17.18 12.34
C SER A 59 4.91 -16.35 11.25
N ASP A 60 4.63 -15.05 11.16
CA ASP A 60 5.26 -14.16 10.21
C ASP A 60 6.71 -13.84 10.55
N SER A 61 7.56 -13.84 9.52
CA SER A 61 8.98 -13.51 9.63
C SER A 61 9.39 -12.61 8.46
N VAL A 62 10.12 -11.54 8.77
CA VAL A 62 10.42 -10.45 7.83
C VAL A 62 11.92 -10.33 7.62
N VAL A 63 12.35 -10.20 6.37
CA VAL A 63 13.73 -9.80 6.01
C VAL A 63 13.74 -8.36 5.49
N ILE A 64 14.70 -7.57 5.97
CA ILE A 64 14.99 -6.22 5.50
C ILE A 64 16.33 -6.25 4.76
N THR A 65 16.38 -5.75 3.52
CA THR A 65 17.59 -5.78 2.69
C THR A 65 17.64 -4.65 1.68
N TYR A 66 18.83 -4.28 1.20
CA TYR A 66 18.94 -3.42 0.02
C TYR A 66 18.76 -4.24 -1.25
N GLY A 67 18.12 -3.64 -2.25
CA GLY A 67 17.86 -4.29 -3.55
C GLY A 67 19.13 -4.71 -4.30
N ASN A 68 20.29 -4.19 -3.89
CA ASN A 68 21.57 -4.41 -4.54
C ASN A 68 22.64 -5.07 -3.65
N THR A 69 22.32 -5.59 -2.45
CA THR A 69 23.33 -6.26 -1.60
C THR A 69 23.85 -7.56 -2.22
N ILE A 70 22.97 -8.33 -2.88
CA ILE A 70 23.31 -9.60 -3.52
C ILE A 70 23.37 -9.38 -5.04
N LYS A 71 24.55 -9.59 -5.63
CA LYS A 71 24.81 -9.29 -7.03
C LYS A 71 25.38 -10.49 -7.76
N LYS A 72 25.08 -10.56 -9.06
CA LYS A 72 25.72 -11.45 -10.02
C LYS A 72 26.17 -10.61 -11.21
N HIS A 73 27.34 -10.90 -11.75
CA HIS A 73 27.85 -10.21 -12.94
C HIS A 73 26.88 -10.40 -14.12
N ASN A 74 26.63 -9.31 -14.87
CA ASN A 74 25.70 -9.26 -16.01
C ASN A 74 24.25 -9.65 -15.70
N GLU A 75 23.77 -9.39 -14.47
CA GLU A 75 22.36 -9.59 -14.09
C GLU A 75 21.83 -8.42 -13.27
N LEU A 76 20.56 -8.07 -13.47
CA LEU A 76 19.92 -7.02 -12.68
C LEU A 76 19.90 -7.42 -11.19
N PRO A 77 20.24 -6.50 -10.26
CA PRO A 77 20.34 -6.84 -8.83
C PRO A 77 19.04 -7.43 -8.24
N LEU A 78 17.87 -6.88 -8.59
CA LEU A 78 16.59 -7.39 -8.10
C LEU A 78 16.25 -8.80 -8.62
N VAL A 79 16.73 -9.15 -9.81
CA VAL A 79 16.60 -10.52 -10.35
C VAL A 79 17.47 -11.48 -9.55
N THR A 80 18.71 -11.07 -9.27
CA THR A 80 19.65 -11.84 -8.43
C THR A 80 19.07 -12.05 -7.03
N LEU A 81 18.61 -10.97 -6.40
CA LEU A 81 18.04 -10.97 -5.06
C LEU A 81 16.79 -11.86 -4.99
N ARG A 82 15.85 -11.71 -5.94
CA ARG A 82 14.65 -12.55 -6.00
C ARG A 82 14.99 -14.03 -6.10
N ARG A 83 15.98 -14.39 -6.94
CA ARG A 83 16.42 -15.79 -7.04
C ARG A 83 17.00 -16.27 -5.71
N PHE A 84 17.90 -15.50 -5.10
CA PHE A 84 18.48 -15.84 -3.79
C PHE A 84 17.40 -16.07 -2.72
N LEU A 85 16.47 -15.13 -2.58
CA LEU A 85 15.38 -15.22 -1.59
C LEU A 85 14.50 -16.45 -1.83
N ASN A 86 14.15 -16.74 -3.09
CA ASN A 86 13.36 -17.90 -3.42
C ASN A 86 14.09 -19.23 -3.20
N THR A 87 15.40 -19.26 -3.43
CA THR A 87 16.22 -20.47 -3.24
C THR A 87 16.48 -20.75 -1.77
N HIS A 88 16.75 -19.73 -0.97
CA HIS A 88 17.26 -19.92 0.40
C HIS A 88 16.25 -19.62 1.49
N LEU A 89 15.28 -18.74 1.25
CA LEU A 89 14.47 -18.13 2.30
C LEU A 89 12.95 -18.33 2.12
N LYS A 90 12.52 -18.88 0.98
CA LYS A 90 11.09 -19.08 0.64
C LYS A 90 10.27 -19.81 1.70
N ALA A 91 10.87 -20.75 2.42
CA ALA A 91 10.18 -21.55 3.43
C ALA A 91 10.17 -20.92 4.83
N THR A 92 10.86 -19.78 5.03
CA THR A 92 11.16 -19.25 6.37
C THR A 92 10.73 -17.79 6.55
N VAL A 93 10.62 -17.00 5.48
CA VAL A 93 10.14 -15.61 5.53
C VAL A 93 8.85 -15.44 4.76
N SER A 94 7.93 -14.69 5.36
CA SER A 94 6.66 -14.30 4.75
C SER A 94 6.75 -12.96 4.02
N THR A 95 7.67 -12.07 4.43
CA THR A 95 7.77 -10.71 3.87
C THR A 95 9.21 -10.28 3.63
N VAL A 96 9.42 -9.51 2.55
CA VAL A 96 10.71 -8.89 2.21
C VAL A 96 10.49 -7.38 2.09
N HIS A 97 11.13 -6.61 2.98
CA HIS A 97 11.20 -5.17 2.90
C HIS A 97 12.49 -4.76 2.18
N ILE A 98 12.34 -4.18 0.99
CA ILE A 98 13.47 -3.69 0.21
C ILE A 98 13.68 -2.22 0.57
N LEU A 99 14.84 -1.92 1.14
CA LEU A 99 15.26 -0.55 1.40
C LEU A 99 15.48 0.21 0.08
N PRO A 100 15.31 1.55 0.09
CA PRO A 100 15.58 2.40 -1.06
C PRO A 100 16.95 2.17 -1.70
#